data_AF-A0A1Q6VJ84-F1
#
_entry.id   AF-A0A1Q6VJ84-F1
#
_cell.length_a   1.000
_cell.length_b   1.000
_cell.length_c   1.000
_cell.angle_alpha   90.00
_cell.angle_beta   90.00
_cell.angle_gamma   90.00
#
_symmetry.space_group_name_H-M   'P 1'
#
loop_
_entity.id
_entity.type
_entity.pdbx_description
1 polymer ?
#
loop_
_entity_poly.entity_id
_entity_poly.type
_entity_poly.pdbx_seq_one_letter_code
_entity_poly.pdbx_strand_id
1 'polypeptide(L)'
;MSELKQLSPHAIPSALEKAERYRLLNEPAEAESICLDVLEADPGNQHALITLLLAITDRFSKGYGVSDTQAKEILGKIKGDYERAYYSGILAERRAKAQLARGTPGCGYLAYEGFREAMHWFEKAEALRPSGNDDALLRWNTCARMMARNQLAPQEHERVEPPLE
;
A
#
# COMPACT_ATOMS: atom_id res chain seq x y z
N MET A 1 8.74 24.91 -15.69
CA MET A 1 8.43 24.36 -14.36
C MET A 1 8.80 25.42 -13.34
N SER A 2 7.94 25.70 -12.37
CA SER A 2 8.26 26.66 -11.30
C SER A 2 9.20 26.03 -10.28
N GLU A 3 10.10 26.81 -9.71
CA GLU A 3 10.94 26.36 -8.59
C GLU A 3 10.08 26.16 -7.34
N LEU A 4 10.27 25.03 -6.65
CA LEU A 4 9.58 24.71 -5.40
C LEU A 4 10.19 25.52 -4.25
N LYS A 5 9.34 25.99 -3.34
CA LYS A 5 9.78 26.69 -2.13
C LYS A 5 10.26 25.68 -1.11
N GLN A 6 11.39 25.96 -0.48
CA GLN A 6 12.01 25.08 0.50
C GLN A 6 11.25 25.10 1.82
N LEU A 7 11.00 23.90 2.38
CA LEU A 7 10.40 23.75 3.70
C LEU A 7 11.46 24.01 4.78
N SER A 8 11.13 24.85 5.77
CA SER A 8 12.01 25.02 6.94
C SER A 8 12.05 23.74 7.78
N PRO A 9 13.23 23.29 8.27
CA PRO A 9 13.32 22.11 9.14
C PRO A 9 12.44 22.21 10.40
N HIS A 10 12.24 23.41 10.94
CA HIS A 10 11.38 23.63 12.11
C HIS A 10 9.89 23.41 11.82
N ALA A 11 9.48 23.45 10.54
CA ALA A 11 8.09 23.23 10.14
C ALA A 11 7.75 21.74 9.95
N ILE A 12 8.74 20.84 9.91
CA ILE A 12 8.56 19.40 9.62
C ILE A 12 7.49 18.74 10.51
N PRO A 13 7.48 18.91 11.85
CA PRO A 13 6.46 18.29 12.69
C PRO A 13 5.03 18.72 12.30
N SER A 14 4.84 20.03 12.08
CA SER A 14 3.53 20.58 11.68
C SER A 14 3.11 20.15 10.27
N ALA A 15 4.07 19.91 9.38
CA ALA A 15 3.82 19.42 8.03
C ALA A 15 3.35 17.96 8.06
N LEU A 16 4.00 17.10 8.86
CA LEU A 16 3.59 15.71 9.04
C LEU A 16 2.18 15.59 9.60
N GLU A 17 1.83 16.36 10.63
CA GLU A 17 0.45 16.39 11.15
C GLU A 17 -0.58 16.79 10.09
N LYS A 18 -0.24 17.76 9.22
CA LYS A 18 -1.11 18.14 8.10
C LYS A 18 -1.26 17.01 7.09
N ALA A 19 -0.16 16.34 6.72
CA ALA A 19 -0.19 15.21 5.79
C ALA A 19 -1.10 14.08 6.30
N GLU A 20 -1.02 13.74 7.59
CA GLU A 20 -1.94 12.77 8.19
C GLU A 20 -3.40 13.23 8.14
N ARG A 21 -3.68 14.49 8.49
CA ARG A 21 -5.04 15.06 8.44
C ARG A 21 -5.61 15.05 7.02
N TYR A 22 -4.83 15.43 6.02
CA TYR A 22 -5.26 15.41 4.62
C TYR A 22 -5.60 13.99 4.17
N ARG A 23 -4.83 12.97 4.58
CA ARG A 23 -5.20 11.57 4.33
C ARG A 23 -6.54 11.19 4.97
N LEU A 24 -6.79 11.62 6.21
CA LEU A 24 -8.08 11.38 6.88
C LEU A 24 -9.25 12.10 6.21
N LEU A 25 -9.00 13.25 5.58
CA LEU A 25 -9.98 13.98 4.75
C LEU A 25 -10.12 13.39 3.34
N ASN A 26 -9.46 12.27 3.04
CA ASN A 26 -9.44 11.64 1.71
C ASN A 26 -8.82 12.53 0.62
N GLU A 27 -7.84 13.36 1.00
CA GLU A 27 -7.02 14.25 0.17
C GLU A 27 -5.56 13.72 0.07
N PRO A 28 -5.33 12.58 -0.62
CA PRO A 28 -4.02 11.93 -0.64
C PRO A 28 -2.99 12.65 -1.53
N ALA A 29 -3.40 13.46 -2.51
CA ALA A 29 -2.46 14.18 -3.37
C ALA A 29 -1.77 15.32 -2.60
N GLU A 30 -2.52 15.98 -1.73
CA GLU A 30 -2.08 17.01 -0.81
C GLU A 30 -1.10 16.42 0.22
N ALA A 31 -1.44 15.26 0.78
CA ALA A 31 -0.55 14.53 1.67
C ALA A 31 0.75 14.09 0.99
N GLU A 32 0.66 13.54 -0.23
CA GLU A 32 1.82 13.17 -1.04
C GLU A 32 2.75 14.37 -1.27
N SER A 33 2.19 15.51 -1.70
CA SER A 33 2.95 16.74 -1.93
C SER A 33 3.70 17.18 -0.68
N ILE A 34 3.03 17.20 0.48
CA ILE A 34 3.66 17.61 1.74
C ILE A 34 4.78 16.64 2.15
N CYS A 35 4.58 15.33 1.98
CA CYS A 35 5.62 14.36 2.30
C CYS A 35 6.84 14.49 1.41
N LEU A 36 6.68 14.84 0.13
CA LEU A 36 7.81 15.12 -0.76
C LEU A 36 8.60 16.35 -0.27
N ASP A 37 7.94 17.43 0.13
CA ASP A 37 8.60 18.62 0.69
C ASP A 37 9.36 18.30 1.99
N VAL A 38 8.79 17.45 2.86
CA VAL A 38 9.47 16.99 4.07
C VAL A 38 10.70 16.15 3.72
N LEU A 39 10.61 15.25 2.74
CA LEU A 39 11.72 14.37 2.34
C LEU A 39 12.83 15.12 1.58
N GLU A 40 12.52 16.25 0.95
CA GLU A 40 13.55 17.14 0.41
C GLU A 40 14.37 17.78 1.55
N ALA A 41 13.70 18.21 2.62
CA ALA A 41 14.35 18.79 3.79
C ALA A 41 15.04 17.76 4.71
N ASP A 42 14.46 16.57 4.85
CA ASP A 42 14.95 15.45 5.67
C ASP A 42 14.69 14.10 4.95
N PRO A 43 15.61 13.66 4.07
CA PRO A 43 15.45 12.44 3.28
C PRO A 43 15.33 11.15 4.10
N GLY A 44 15.76 11.17 5.37
CA GLY A 44 15.76 10.02 6.26
C GLY A 44 14.49 9.87 7.08
N ASN A 45 13.55 10.82 6.98
CA ASN A 45 12.38 10.91 7.83
C ASN A 45 11.43 9.71 7.64
N GLN A 46 11.44 8.79 8.60
CA GLN A 46 10.66 7.54 8.52
C GLN A 46 9.15 7.79 8.52
N HIS A 47 8.70 8.80 9.28
CA HIS A 47 7.29 9.16 9.30
C HIS A 47 6.85 9.69 7.93
N ALA A 48 7.63 10.56 7.29
CA ALA A 48 7.32 11.05 5.95
C ALA A 48 7.31 9.92 4.89
N LEU A 49 8.26 8.98 4.94
CA LEU A 49 8.31 7.82 4.02
C LEU A 49 7.08 6.93 4.15
N ILE A 50 6.68 6.61 5.38
CA ILE A 50 5.49 5.81 5.66
C ILE A 50 4.23 6.54 5.19
N THR A 51 4.08 7.81 5.55
CA THR A 51 2.90 8.60 5.18
C THR A 51 2.82 8.80 3.68
N LEU A 52 3.95 9.00 2.99
CA LEU A 52 4.03 9.05 1.53
C LEU A 52 3.58 7.74 0.89
N LEU A 53 4.11 6.59 1.35
CA LEU A 53 3.71 5.28 0.84
C LEU A 53 2.21 5.05 1.00
N LEU A 54 1.65 5.45 2.14
CA LEU A 54 0.22 5.33 2.38
C LEU A 54 -0.58 6.29 1.48
N ALA A 55 -0.14 7.54 1.30
CA ALA A 55 -0.80 8.52 0.44
C ALA A 55 -0.83 8.06 -1.03
N ILE A 56 0.29 7.59 -1.58
CA ILE A 56 0.32 7.11 -2.98
C ILE A 56 -0.56 5.88 -3.18
N THR A 57 -0.61 4.97 -2.20
CA THR A 57 -1.42 3.76 -2.31
C THR A 57 -2.91 4.01 -2.05
N ASP A 58 -3.27 5.07 -1.32
CA ASP A 58 -4.67 5.56 -1.20
C ASP A 58 -5.25 5.98 -2.58
N ARG A 59 -4.38 6.34 -3.54
CA ARG A 59 -4.79 6.76 -4.89
C ARG A 59 -5.09 5.61 -5.84
N PHE A 60 -4.69 4.37 -5.54
CA PHE A 60 -4.94 3.21 -6.41
C PHE A 60 -6.43 2.98 -6.68
N SER A 61 -7.28 3.14 -5.66
CA SER A 61 -8.73 2.98 -5.80
C SER A 61 -9.39 4.11 -6.59
N LYS A 62 -8.71 5.25 -6.76
CA LYS A 62 -9.22 6.42 -7.49
C LYS A 62 -8.86 6.41 -8.98
N GLY A 63 -8.24 5.34 -9.47
CA GLY A 63 -7.87 5.19 -10.89
C GLY A 63 -6.70 6.06 -11.34
N TYR A 64 -6.00 6.73 -10.42
CA TYR A 64 -4.78 7.47 -10.75
C TYR A 64 -3.66 6.48 -11.11
N GLY A 65 -2.90 6.79 -12.16
CA GLY A 65 -1.72 6.05 -12.58
C GLY A 65 -0.59 6.20 -11.56
N VAL A 66 -0.68 5.50 -10.45
CA VAL A 66 0.38 5.44 -9.44
C VAL A 66 1.38 4.38 -9.87
N SER A 67 2.66 4.72 -9.84
CA SER A 67 3.74 3.84 -10.23
C SER A 67 4.04 2.81 -9.13
N ASP A 68 3.87 1.52 -9.46
CA ASP A 68 4.29 0.40 -8.60
C ASP A 68 5.79 0.48 -8.26
N THR A 69 6.59 1.03 -9.17
CA THR A 69 8.03 1.28 -8.98
C THR A 69 8.28 2.29 -7.86
N GLN A 70 7.55 3.40 -7.85
CA GLN A 70 7.70 4.43 -6.81
C GLN A 70 7.37 3.89 -5.42
N ALA A 71 6.30 3.09 -5.30
CA ALA A 71 5.94 2.47 -4.03
C ALA A 71 7.02 1.50 -3.51
N LYS A 72 7.62 0.70 -4.40
CA LYS A 72 8.72 -0.21 -4.05
C LYS A 72 9.99 0.53 -3.64
N GLU A 73 10.32 1.63 -4.31
CA GLU A 73 11.47 2.47 -3.94
C GLU A 73 11.32 3.08 -2.55
N ILE A 74 10.11 3.57 -2.20
CA ILE A 74 9.83 4.10 -0.87
C ILE A 74 9.91 2.98 0.19
N LEU A 75 9.32 1.81 -0.09
CA LEU A 75 9.42 0.63 0.79
C LEU A 75 10.88 0.25 1.08
N GLY A 76 11.77 0.34 0.09
CA GLY A 76 13.20 0.08 0.26
C GLY A 76 13.92 1.05 1.21
N LYS A 77 13.35 2.24 1.46
CA LYS A 77 13.90 3.26 2.38
C LYS A 77 13.32 3.17 3.80
N ILE A 78 12.23 2.42 3.99
CA ILE A 78 11.63 2.21 5.31
C ILE A 78 12.53 1.30 6.16
N LYS A 79 12.80 1.72 7.38
CA LYS A 79 13.62 1.01 8.36
C LYS A 79 12.75 0.11 9.23
N GLY A 80 13.33 -1.02 9.63
CA GLY A 80 12.69 -2.02 10.48
C GLY A 80 12.09 -3.17 9.67
N ASP A 81 12.32 -4.39 10.15
CA ASP A 81 11.90 -5.61 9.44
C ASP A 81 10.38 -5.79 9.52
N TYR A 82 9.82 -5.46 10.68
CA TYR A 82 8.38 -5.43 10.90
C TYR A 82 7.70 -4.43 9.96
N GLU A 83 8.17 -3.18 9.95
CA GLU A 83 7.59 -2.09 9.16
C GLU A 83 7.64 -2.43 7.67
N ARG A 84 8.78 -2.92 7.17
CA ARG A 84 8.91 -3.33 5.75
C ARG A 84 7.94 -4.44 5.39
N ALA A 85 7.80 -5.47 6.23
CA ALA A 85 6.84 -6.55 6.00
C ALA A 85 5.40 -6.04 6.06
N TYR A 86 5.05 -5.27 7.09
CA TYR A 86 3.71 -4.73 7.31
C TYR A 86 3.25 -3.81 6.16
N TYR A 87 4.10 -2.87 5.75
CA TYR A 87 3.76 -1.94 4.68
C TYR A 87 3.80 -2.59 3.29
N SER A 88 4.59 -3.66 3.09
CA SER A 88 4.50 -4.49 1.88
C SER A 88 3.14 -5.18 1.77
N GLY A 89 2.61 -5.67 2.91
CA GLY A 89 1.25 -6.21 2.98
C GLY A 89 0.18 -5.18 2.65
N ILE A 90 0.30 -3.96 3.18
CA ILE A 90 -0.64 -2.86 2.86
C ILE A 90 -0.61 -2.51 1.36
N LEU A 91 0.58 -2.47 0.75
CA LEU A 91 0.72 -2.21 -0.68
C LEU A 91 -0.04 -3.25 -1.52
N ALA A 92 0.19 -4.54 -1.25
CA ALA A 92 -0.48 -5.64 -1.93
C ALA A 92 -2.00 -5.61 -1.69
N GLU A 93 -2.44 -5.39 -0.44
CA GLU A 93 -3.86 -5.30 -0.06
C GLU A 93 -4.57 -4.20 -0.85
N ARG A 94 -3.99 -3.00 -0.93
CA ARG A 94 -4.59 -1.84 -1.61
C ARG A 94 -4.64 -2.05 -3.13
N ARG A 95 -3.61 -2.69 -3.70
CA ARG A 95 -3.60 -3.09 -5.11
C ARG A 95 -4.70 -4.10 -5.40
N ALA A 96 -4.86 -5.13 -4.57
CA ALA A 96 -5.92 -6.12 -4.71
C ALA A 96 -7.32 -5.49 -4.65
N LYS A 97 -7.56 -4.58 -3.69
CA LYS A 97 -8.81 -3.81 -3.59
C LYS A 97 -9.08 -2.96 -4.83
N ALA A 98 -8.06 -2.29 -5.36
CA ALA A 98 -8.21 -1.49 -6.57
C ALA A 98 -8.52 -2.36 -7.81
N GLN A 99 -7.92 -3.54 -7.93
CA GLN A 99 -8.25 -4.48 -9.01
C GLN A 99 -9.68 -5.00 -8.88
N LEU A 100 -10.10 -5.37 -7.67
CA LEU A 100 -11.46 -5.81 -7.41
C LEU A 100 -12.49 -4.72 -7.78
N ALA A 101 -12.20 -3.45 -7.46
CA ALA A 101 -13.08 -2.33 -7.76
C ALA A 101 -13.22 -2.02 -9.26
N ARG A 102 -12.25 -2.40 -10.11
CA ARG A 102 -12.33 -2.21 -11.57
C ARG A 102 -13.38 -3.10 -12.24
N GLY A 103 -13.69 -4.25 -11.65
CA GLY A 103 -14.81 -5.11 -12.07
C GLY A 103 -14.71 -5.70 -13.49
N THR A 104 -13.56 -5.65 -14.16
CA THR A 104 -13.38 -6.25 -15.50
C THR A 104 -13.16 -7.77 -15.42
N PRO A 105 -13.46 -8.53 -16.50
CA PRO A 105 -13.18 -9.98 -16.54
C PRO A 105 -11.72 -10.30 -16.16
N GLY A 106 -11.51 -11.33 -15.34
CA GLY A 106 -10.17 -11.71 -14.83
C GLY A 106 -9.70 -10.93 -13.59
N CYS A 107 -10.36 -9.84 -13.20
CA CYS A 107 -10.00 -9.08 -11.98
C CYS A 107 -10.22 -9.86 -10.68
N GLY A 108 -11.16 -10.82 -10.65
CA GLY A 108 -11.39 -11.65 -9.47
C GLY A 108 -10.16 -12.48 -9.09
N TYR A 109 -9.51 -13.11 -10.08
CA TYR A 109 -8.27 -13.85 -9.89
C TYR A 109 -7.10 -12.92 -9.49
N LEU A 110 -6.91 -11.79 -10.19
CA LEU A 110 -5.85 -10.84 -9.83
C LEU A 110 -6.03 -10.27 -8.42
N ALA A 111 -7.28 -10.05 -7.99
CA ALA A 111 -7.58 -9.66 -6.63
C ALA A 111 -7.27 -10.78 -5.64
N TYR A 112 -7.60 -12.04 -5.96
CA TYR A 112 -7.24 -13.21 -5.15
C TYR A 112 -5.73 -13.29 -4.91
N GLU A 113 -4.93 -13.27 -5.98
CA GLU A 113 -3.46 -13.30 -5.89
C GLU A 113 -2.92 -12.14 -5.05
N GLY A 114 -3.43 -10.92 -5.27
CA GLY A 114 -3.01 -9.75 -4.49
C GLY A 114 -3.36 -9.86 -3.00
N PHE A 115 -4.53 -10.41 -2.65
CA PHE A 115 -4.88 -10.65 -1.24
C PHE A 115 -4.02 -11.76 -0.62
N ARG A 116 -3.70 -12.83 -1.36
CA ARG A 116 -2.78 -13.88 -0.88
C ARG A 116 -1.37 -13.35 -0.65
N GLU A 117 -0.88 -12.51 -1.56
CA GLU A 117 0.41 -11.82 -1.38
C GLU A 117 0.38 -10.93 -0.12
N ALA A 118 -0.69 -10.16 0.08
CA ALA A 118 -0.85 -9.33 1.27
C ALA A 118 -0.84 -10.17 2.56
N MET A 119 -1.56 -11.30 2.58
CA MET A 119 -1.61 -12.22 3.71
C MET A 119 -0.23 -12.80 4.04
N HIS A 120 0.54 -13.23 3.04
CA HIS A 120 1.92 -13.71 3.21
C HIS A 120 2.83 -12.65 3.86
N TRP A 121 2.69 -11.37 3.46
CA TRP A 121 3.43 -10.29 4.09
C TRP A 121 2.98 -10.01 5.52
N PHE A 122 1.68 -10.07 5.81
CA PHE A 122 1.17 -9.92 7.16
C PHE A 122 1.58 -11.08 8.08
N GLU A 123 1.69 -12.31 7.58
CA GLU A 123 2.24 -13.45 8.34
C GLU A 123 3.74 -13.23 8.69
N LYS A 124 4.51 -12.66 7.76
CA LYS A 124 5.90 -12.25 8.06
C LYS A 124 5.97 -11.13 9.09
N ALA A 125 5.12 -10.12 8.95
CA ALA A 125 5.04 -9.02 9.92
C ALA A 125 4.61 -9.54 11.30
N GLU A 126 3.66 -10.48 11.33
CA GLU A 126 3.19 -11.14 12.55
C GLU A 126 4.34 -11.82 13.30
N ALA A 127 5.22 -12.53 12.60
CA ALA A 127 6.36 -13.21 13.21
C ALA A 127 7.41 -12.24 13.80
N LEU A 128 7.42 -10.99 13.33
CA LEU A 128 8.36 -9.94 13.74
C LEU A 128 7.75 -8.92 14.71
N ARG A 129 6.46 -9.06 15.06
CA ARG A 129 5.71 -7.98 15.69
C ARG A 129 6.18 -7.68 17.12
N PRO A 130 6.24 -6.39 17.51
CA PRO A 130 6.41 -6.03 18.91
C PRO A 130 5.28 -6.60 19.79
N SER A 131 5.59 -6.85 21.06
CA SER A 131 4.58 -7.30 22.03
C SER A 131 3.40 -6.31 22.09
N GLY A 132 2.18 -6.82 21.93
CA GLY A 132 0.95 -6.03 21.95
C GLY A 132 0.61 -5.32 20.64
N ASN A 133 1.40 -5.49 19.58
CA ASN A 133 1.04 -5.00 18.24
C ASN A 133 0.40 -6.12 17.42
N ASP A 134 -0.93 -6.11 17.30
CA ASP A 134 -1.70 -7.08 16.51
C ASP A 134 -2.21 -6.52 15.17
N ASP A 135 -1.64 -5.39 14.70
CA ASP A 135 -2.08 -4.73 13.47
C ASP A 135 -2.01 -5.67 12.25
N ALA A 136 -0.93 -6.47 12.16
CA ALA A 136 -0.76 -7.46 11.10
C ALA A 136 -1.91 -8.49 11.08
N LEU A 137 -2.38 -8.94 12.25
CA LEU A 137 -3.47 -9.92 12.38
C LEU A 137 -4.79 -9.30 11.94
N LEU A 138 -5.07 -8.05 12.34
CA LEU A 138 -6.26 -7.31 11.93
C LEU A 138 -6.32 -7.14 10.41
N ARG A 139 -5.17 -6.86 9.78
CA ARG A 139 -5.04 -6.73 8.33
C ARG A 139 -5.17 -8.05 7.59
N TRP A 140 -4.55 -9.12 8.08
CA TRP A 140 -4.71 -10.46 7.54
C TRP A 140 -6.19 -10.89 7.56
N ASN A 141 -6.88 -10.69 8.69
CA ASN A 141 -8.29 -10.98 8.85
C ASN A 141 -9.16 -10.19 7.87
N THR A 142 -8.80 -8.94 7.60
CA THR A 142 -9.47 -8.11 6.60
C THR A 142 -9.35 -8.71 5.21
N CYS A 143 -8.16 -9.18 4.82
CA CYS A 143 -7.94 -9.86 3.54
C CYS A 143 -8.79 -11.14 3.42
N ALA A 144 -8.77 -11.98 4.45
CA ALA A 144 -9.55 -13.22 4.48
C ALA A 144 -11.07 -12.96 4.32
N ARG A 145 -11.62 -11.97 5.05
CA ARG A 145 -13.04 -11.58 4.93
C ARG A 145 -13.36 -11.02 3.54
N MET A 146 -12.47 -10.23 2.96
CA MET A 146 -12.65 -9.67 1.61
C MET A 146 -12.68 -10.77 0.55
N MET A 147 -11.78 -11.75 0.63
CA MET A 147 -11.78 -12.91 -0.27
C MET A 147 -13.08 -13.72 -0.15
N ALA A 148 -13.48 -14.06 1.07
CA ALA A 148 -14.70 -14.83 1.32
C ALA A 148 -15.96 -14.11 0.82
N ARG A 149 -16.10 -12.81 1.13
CA ARG A 149 -17.26 -12.00 0.72
C ARG A 149 -17.42 -11.91 -0.79
N ASN A 150 -16.31 -11.88 -1.53
CA ASN A 150 -16.31 -11.74 -2.98
C ASN A 150 -16.14 -13.07 -3.71
N GLN A 151 -16.18 -14.21 -2.98
CA GLN A 151 -16.02 -15.56 -3.52
C GLN A 151 -14.79 -15.69 -4.42
N LEU A 152 -13.68 -15.06 -3.99
CA LEU A 152 -12.44 -15.05 -4.76
C LEU A 152 -11.78 -16.43 -4.64
N ALA A 153 -11.42 -17.00 -5.79
CA ALA A 153 -10.79 -18.30 -5.91
C ALA A 153 -9.52 -18.21 -6.77
N PRO A 154 -8.57 -19.13 -6.59
CA PRO A 154 -7.48 -19.30 -7.54
C PRO A 154 -8.02 -19.60 -8.94
N GLN A 155 -7.26 -19.26 -9.97
CA GLN A 155 -7.61 -19.62 -11.34
C GLN A 155 -7.67 -21.15 -11.45
N GLU A 156 -8.84 -21.69 -11.79
CA GLU A 156 -8.91 -23.05 -12.30
C GLU A 156 -8.11 -23.06 -13.60
N HIS A 157 -6.99 -23.78 -13.61
CA HIS A 157 -6.29 -24.05 -14.86
C HIS A 157 -7.31 -24.74 -15.77
N GLU A 158 -7.80 -24.03 -16.80
CA GLU A 158 -8.39 -24.68 -17.96
C GLU A 158 -7.35 -25.71 -18.41
N ARG A 159 -7.63 -26.99 -18.18
CA ARG A 159 -6.92 -28.06 -18.86
C ARG A 159 -7.21 -27.81 -20.33
N VAL A 160 -6.29 -27.15 -21.01
CA VAL A 160 -6.27 -27.14 -22.47
C VAL A 160 -6.06 -28.60 -22.86
N GLU A 161 -7.16 -29.31 -23.08
CA GLU A 161 -7.09 -30.62 -23.71
C GLU A 161 -6.44 -30.39 -25.08
N PRO A 162 -5.27 -30.99 -25.34
CA PRO A 162 -4.67 -30.87 -26.66
C PRO A 162 -5.68 -31.44 -27.67
N PRO A 163 -5.83 -30.80 -28.84
CA PRO A 163 -6.73 -31.30 -29.86
C PRO A 163 -6.32 -32.75 -30.19
N LEU A 164 -7.29 -33.66 -30.11
CA LEU A 164 -7.11 -35.06 -30.49
C LEU A 164 -6.73 -35.08 -31.98
N GLU A 165 -5.51 -35.56 -32.27
CA GLU A 165 -5.05 -35.88 -33.64
C GLU A 165 -5.82 -37.07 -34.23
#